data_AF-A0A8H6CMJ6-F1
#
_entry.id   AF-A0A8H6CMJ6-F1
#
_cell.length_a   1.000
_cell.length_b   1.000
_cell.length_c   1.000
_cell.angle_alpha   90.00
_cell.angle_beta   90.00
_cell.angle_gamma   90.00
#
_symmetry.space_group_name_H-M   'P 1'
#
loop_
_entity.id
_entity.type
_entity.pdbx_description
1 polymer ?
#
loop_
_entity_poly.entity_id
_entity_poly.type
_entity_poly.pdbx_seq_one_letter_code
_entity_poly.pdbx_strand_id
1 'polypeptide(L)'
;MLPPSPLFTIRVEKRAGEWWLNTNSTDFRNAMLSRLDLAVTKGCDGVDPDKVGGDNDNGLGLTQADAVDYVNFLADAAHARDLSVGLENAGEIIPQVLERMQWAVNEQCVQYGECDTWQPFVEVGEPVIHIEYPDGAPNVAAQKVDSICGNDDAKGFETVLKEMSLDDWVEGCPDD
;
A
#
# COMPACT_ATOMS: atom_id res chain seq x y z
N MET A 1 -2.16 13.33 -18.99
CA MET A 1 -3.28 12.48 -19.41
C MET A 1 -2.70 11.34 -20.23
N LEU A 2 -2.60 10.13 -19.67
CA LEU A 2 -2.20 8.97 -20.47
C LEU A 2 -3.23 8.79 -21.59
N PRO A 3 -2.81 8.61 -22.86
CA PRO A 3 -3.75 8.33 -23.94
C PRO A 3 -4.56 7.08 -23.59
N PRO A 4 -5.81 6.94 -24.08
CA PRO A 4 -6.58 5.72 -23.90
C PRO A 4 -5.80 4.56 -24.54
N SER A 5 -5.06 3.83 -23.70
CA SER A 5 -4.36 2.64 -24.14
C SER A 5 -5.41 1.56 -24.36
N PRO A 6 -5.39 0.86 -25.51
CA PRO A 6 -6.29 -0.27 -25.74
C PRO A 6 -6.08 -1.42 -24.73
N LEU A 7 -5.03 -1.36 -23.90
CA LEU A 7 -4.68 -2.36 -22.88
C LEU A 7 -5.65 -2.45 -21.69
N PHE A 8 -6.55 -1.48 -21.50
CA PHE A 8 -7.44 -1.44 -20.33
C PHE A 8 -8.89 -1.18 -20.74
N THR A 9 -9.49 -2.15 -21.44
CA THR A 9 -10.87 -2.09 -21.94
C THR A 9 -11.93 -2.20 -20.84
N ILE A 10 -11.58 -2.72 -19.66
CA ILE A 10 -12.47 -2.87 -18.51
C ILE A 10 -11.92 -2.02 -17.36
N ARG A 11 -12.48 -0.83 -17.19
CA ARG A 11 -12.10 0.13 -16.16
C ARG A 11 -13.28 1.01 -15.74
N VAL A 12 -13.27 1.48 -14.50
CA VAL A 12 -14.28 2.42 -13.96
C VAL A 12 -13.58 3.64 -13.41
N GLU A 13 -14.06 4.84 -13.74
CA GLU A 13 -13.46 6.08 -13.22
C GLU A 13 -13.74 6.21 -11.72
N LYS A 14 -12.67 6.28 -10.92
CA LYS A 14 -12.74 6.49 -9.47
C LYS A 14 -12.77 7.98 -9.16
N ARG A 15 -11.89 8.74 -9.82
CA ARG A 15 -11.82 10.20 -9.82
C ARG A 15 -11.12 10.68 -11.07
N ALA A 16 -11.15 11.99 -11.35
CA ALA A 16 -10.55 12.56 -12.56
C ALA A 16 -9.08 12.14 -12.72
N GLY A 17 -8.80 11.35 -13.75
CA GLY A 17 -7.46 10.85 -14.05
C GLY A 17 -7.05 9.54 -13.34
N GLU A 18 -7.95 8.92 -12.58
CA GLU A 18 -7.72 7.65 -11.88
C GLU A 18 -8.87 6.66 -12.13
N TRP A 19 -8.52 5.43 -12.49
CA TRP A 19 -9.49 4.40 -12.84
C TRP A 19 -9.22 3.11 -12.06
N TRP A 20 -10.27 2.48 -11.58
CA TRP A 20 -10.26 1.07 -11.19
C TRP A 20 -10.00 0.21 -12.42
N LEU A 21 -9.16 -0.81 -12.28
CA LEU A 21 -8.74 -1.71 -13.35
C LEU A 21 -9.12 -3.14 -12.96
N ASN A 22 -9.55 -3.95 -13.92
CA ASN A 22 -9.82 -5.35 -13.68
C ASN A 22 -8.50 -6.10 -13.43
N THR A 23 -8.24 -6.46 -12.16
CA THR A 23 -7.02 -7.15 -11.72
C THR A 23 -6.88 -8.57 -12.29
N ASN A 24 -7.97 -9.16 -12.80
CA ASN A 24 -7.96 -10.45 -13.49
C ASN A 24 -7.62 -10.34 -14.99
N SER A 25 -7.50 -9.12 -15.53
CA SER A 25 -7.16 -8.93 -16.94
C SER A 25 -5.70 -9.32 -17.22
N THR A 26 -5.49 -10.22 -18.18
CA THR A 26 -4.15 -10.57 -18.67
C THR A 26 -3.37 -9.36 -19.16
N ASP A 27 -4.03 -8.42 -19.86
CA ASP A 27 -3.37 -7.20 -20.36
C ASP A 27 -2.93 -6.31 -19.20
N PHE A 28 -3.73 -6.26 -18.13
CA PHE A 28 -3.38 -5.52 -16.92
C PHE A 28 -2.22 -6.15 -16.16
N ARG A 29 -2.26 -7.47 -15.97
CA ARG A 29 -1.15 -8.21 -15.37
C ARG A 29 0.15 -8.06 -16.17
N ASN A 30 0.10 -8.15 -17.50
CA ASN A 30 1.26 -7.91 -18.36
C ASN A 30 1.83 -6.48 -18.23
N ALA A 31 0.96 -5.48 -18.07
CA ALA A 31 1.40 -4.11 -17.80
C ALA A 31 2.11 -4.00 -16.44
N MET A 32 1.65 -4.72 -15.41
CA MET A 32 2.32 -4.76 -14.11
C MET A 32 3.67 -5.48 -14.19
N LEU A 33 3.76 -6.60 -14.90
CA LEU A 33 5.05 -7.27 -15.16
C LEU A 33 6.06 -6.31 -15.81
N SER A 34 5.61 -5.53 -16.79
CA SER A 34 6.47 -4.52 -17.44
C SER A 34 6.92 -3.42 -16.48
N ARG A 35 6.10 -3.08 -15.46
CA ARG A 35 6.50 -2.12 -14.41
C ARG A 35 7.49 -2.73 -13.43
N LEU A 36 7.36 -4.02 -13.10
CA LEU A 36 8.34 -4.74 -12.29
C LEU A 36 9.69 -4.86 -13.03
N ASP A 37 9.66 -5.14 -14.34
CA ASP A 37 10.87 -5.12 -15.17
C ASP A 37 11.53 -3.73 -15.13
N LEU A 38 10.74 -2.65 -15.22
CA LEU A 38 11.24 -1.29 -15.10
C LEU A 38 11.86 -1.02 -13.71
N ALA A 39 11.24 -1.51 -12.63
CA ALA A 39 11.78 -1.39 -11.28
C ALA A 39 13.18 -2.02 -11.16
N VAL A 40 13.37 -3.22 -11.71
CA VAL A 40 14.70 -3.86 -11.81
C VAL A 40 15.68 -2.98 -12.57
N THR A 41 15.30 -2.46 -13.74
CA THR A 41 16.22 -1.61 -14.54
C THR A 41 16.58 -0.29 -13.86
N LYS A 42 15.74 0.17 -12.93
CA LYS A 42 15.99 1.36 -12.10
C LYS A 42 16.81 1.05 -10.84
N GLY A 43 17.09 -0.22 -10.56
CA GLY A 43 17.81 -0.64 -9.37
C GLY A 43 16.98 -0.55 -8.09
N CYS A 44 15.66 -0.72 -8.19
CA CYS A 44 14.82 -0.85 -7.00
C CYS A 44 15.16 -2.14 -6.24
N ASP A 45 15.18 -2.10 -4.92
CA ASP A 45 15.32 -3.28 -4.05
C ASP A 45 13.97 -3.97 -3.80
N GLY A 46 12.88 -3.24 -3.98
CA GLY A 46 11.53 -3.76 -3.87
C GLY A 46 10.48 -2.79 -4.39
N VAL A 47 9.22 -3.20 -4.31
CA VAL A 47 8.08 -2.49 -4.89
C VAL A 47 6.94 -2.38 -3.91
N ASP A 48 6.20 -1.29 -4.02
CA ASP A 48 5.03 -0.97 -3.20
C ASP A 48 3.79 -0.78 -4.11
N PRO A 49 3.03 -1.85 -4.39
CA PRO A 49 1.89 -1.78 -5.30
C PRO A 49 0.65 -1.21 -4.59
N ASP A 50 0.30 0.05 -4.89
CA ASP A 50 -0.90 0.70 -4.35
C ASP A 50 -2.22 0.19 -4.99
N LYS A 51 -3.32 0.37 -4.25
CA LYS A 51 -4.72 0.07 -4.62
C LYS A 51 -4.96 -1.40 -4.96
N VAL A 52 -4.41 -2.29 -4.15
CA VAL A 52 -4.55 -3.75 -4.29
C VAL A 52 -5.79 -4.33 -3.61
N GLY A 53 -6.46 -3.57 -2.74
CA GLY A 53 -7.70 -3.97 -2.07
C GLY A 53 -8.88 -4.21 -3.03
N GLY A 54 -9.76 -5.15 -2.67
CA GLY A 54 -10.90 -5.60 -3.48
C GLY A 54 -12.25 -5.01 -3.08
N ASP A 55 -12.26 -4.13 -2.10
CA ASP A 55 -13.33 -3.86 -1.15
C ASP A 55 -13.98 -2.48 -1.30
N ASN A 56 -13.55 -1.72 -2.30
CA ASN A 56 -14.25 -0.50 -2.72
C ASN A 56 -15.37 -0.80 -3.73
N ASP A 57 -16.36 0.10 -3.85
CA ASP A 57 -17.30 0.15 -4.98
C ASP A 57 -16.52 0.41 -6.28
N ASN A 58 -15.86 -0.63 -6.75
CA ASN A 58 -14.93 -0.61 -7.87
C ASN A 58 -15.68 -0.59 -9.21
N GLY A 59 -17.00 -0.84 -9.20
CA GLY A 59 -17.85 -0.92 -10.38
C GLY A 59 -17.50 -2.05 -11.36
N LEU A 60 -16.58 -2.95 -10.99
CA LEU A 60 -16.07 -4.06 -11.80
C LEU A 60 -16.45 -5.43 -11.25
N GLY A 61 -17.04 -5.48 -10.04
CA GLY A 61 -17.37 -6.73 -9.36
C GLY A 61 -16.15 -7.49 -8.86
N LEU A 62 -15.01 -6.80 -8.67
CA LEU A 62 -13.85 -7.39 -8.01
C LEU A 62 -14.20 -7.73 -6.56
N THR A 63 -13.67 -8.86 -6.11
CA THR A 63 -13.89 -9.43 -4.78
C THR A 63 -12.59 -9.45 -3.98
N GLN A 64 -12.70 -9.73 -2.68
CA GLN A 64 -11.55 -10.01 -1.84
C GLN A 64 -10.70 -11.18 -2.37
N ALA A 65 -11.32 -12.21 -2.96
CA ALA A 65 -10.59 -13.32 -3.56
C ALA A 65 -9.76 -12.88 -4.78
N ASP A 66 -10.27 -11.93 -5.57
CA ASP A 66 -9.53 -11.34 -6.69
C ASP A 66 -8.35 -10.48 -6.20
N ALA A 67 -8.52 -9.78 -5.06
CA ALA A 67 -7.43 -9.05 -4.41
C ALA A 67 -6.32 -10.00 -3.93
N VAL A 68 -6.68 -11.08 -3.24
CA VAL A 68 -5.73 -12.12 -2.81
C VAL A 68 -4.98 -12.71 -3.99
N ASP A 69 -5.68 -13.10 -5.06
CA ASP A 69 -5.05 -13.66 -6.27
C ASP A 69 -4.09 -12.66 -6.93
N TYR A 70 -4.51 -11.40 -7.03
CA TYR A 70 -3.72 -10.36 -7.65
C TYR A 70 -2.46 -10.00 -6.84
N VAL A 71 -2.58 -9.85 -5.52
CA VAL A 71 -1.44 -9.59 -4.63
C VAL A 71 -0.45 -10.75 -4.65
N ASN A 72 -0.95 -11.99 -4.61
CA ASN A 72 -0.10 -13.17 -4.73
C ASN A 72 0.61 -13.25 -6.09
N PHE A 73 -0.07 -12.89 -7.18
CA PHE A 73 0.55 -12.77 -8.50
C PHE A 73 1.66 -11.73 -8.53
N LEU A 74 1.47 -10.56 -7.90
CA LEU A 74 2.49 -9.51 -7.84
C LEU A 74 3.70 -9.96 -7.02
N ALA A 75 3.48 -10.64 -5.89
CA ALA A 75 4.56 -11.17 -5.06
C ALA A 75 5.41 -12.21 -5.81
N ASP A 76 4.76 -13.20 -6.43
CA ASP A 76 5.47 -14.20 -7.24
C ASP A 76 6.28 -13.54 -8.37
N ALA A 77 5.72 -12.51 -9.01
CA ALA A 77 6.38 -11.79 -10.08
C ALA A 77 7.55 -10.91 -9.60
N ALA A 78 7.44 -10.29 -8.41
CA ALA A 78 8.50 -9.50 -7.79
C ALA A 78 9.65 -10.41 -7.33
N HIS A 79 9.35 -11.50 -6.62
CA HIS A 79 10.35 -12.45 -6.14
C HIS A 79 11.10 -13.13 -7.29
N ALA A 80 10.43 -13.44 -8.41
CA ALA A 80 11.09 -13.96 -9.61
C ALA A 80 12.10 -12.98 -10.25
N ARG A 81 12.13 -11.73 -9.80
CA ARG A 81 13.01 -10.65 -10.23
C ARG A 81 13.99 -10.19 -9.15
N ASP A 82 14.09 -10.94 -8.05
CA ASP A 82 14.87 -10.58 -6.86
C ASP A 82 14.42 -9.22 -6.24
N LEU A 83 13.15 -8.86 -6.39
CA LEU A 83 12.53 -7.70 -5.75
C LEU A 83 11.73 -8.15 -4.53
N SER A 84 11.86 -7.42 -3.42
CA SER A 84 10.90 -7.52 -2.31
C SER A 84 9.58 -6.83 -2.66
N VAL A 85 8.51 -7.17 -1.96
CA VAL A 85 7.18 -6.55 -2.13
C VAL A 85 6.50 -6.34 -0.78
N GLY A 86 5.76 -5.23 -0.65
CA GLY A 86 4.91 -4.96 0.50
C GLY A 86 3.42 -5.06 0.19
N LEU A 87 2.62 -5.14 1.25
CA LEU A 87 1.17 -4.97 1.19
C LEU A 87 0.81 -3.53 1.57
N GLU A 88 0.29 -2.77 0.61
CA GLU A 88 -0.23 -1.41 0.82
C GLU A 88 -1.73 -1.47 1.14
N ASN A 89 -2.12 -1.02 2.33
CA ASN A 89 -3.49 -1.09 2.81
C ASN A 89 -4.10 -2.53 2.64
N ALA A 90 -5.40 -2.67 2.42
CA ALA A 90 -6.05 -3.98 2.24
C ALA A 90 -5.84 -4.95 3.43
N GLY A 91 -6.02 -4.45 4.66
CA GLY A 91 -5.81 -5.21 5.89
C GLY A 91 -6.67 -6.48 5.99
N GLU A 92 -7.80 -6.53 5.29
CA GLU A 92 -8.72 -7.67 5.26
C GLU A 92 -8.15 -8.92 4.61
N ILE A 93 -7.09 -8.81 3.80
CA ILE A 93 -6.44 -9.94 3.12
C ILE A 93 -5.13 -10.39 3.76
N ILE A 94 -4.71 -9.77 4.86
CA ILE A 94 -3.45 -10.10 5.56
C ILE A 94 -3.30 -11.60 5.82
N PRO A 95 -4.29 -12.32 6.40
CA PRO A 95 -4.15 -13.75 6.68
C PRO A 95 -3.83 -14.62 5.45
N GLN A 96 -4.14 -14.15 4.24
CA GLN A 96 -3.99 -14.87 2.98
C GLN A 96 -2.70 -14.54 2.22
N VAL A 97 -2.05 -13.41 2.55
CA VAL A 97 -0.91 -12.90 1.77
C VAL A 97 0.34 -12.64 2.61
N LEU A 98 0.24 -12.58 3.94
CA LEU A 98 1.32 -12.21 4.86
C LEU A 98 2.62 -12.98 4.60
N GLU A 99 2.56 -14.31 4.39
CA GLU A 99 3.76 -15.14 4.17
C GLU A 99 4.58 -14.77 2.93
N ARG A 100 4.04 -13.93 2.04
CA ARG A 100 4.69 -13.50 0.80
C ARG A 100 5.16 -12.05 0.84
N MET A 101 4.82 -11.30 1.88
CA MET A 101 5.14 -9.87 1.99
C MET A 101 6.40 -9.68 2.84
N GLN A 102 7.18 -8.64 2.52
CA GLN A 102 8.39 -8.25 3.25
C GLN A 102 8.18 -7.02 4.13
N TRP A 103 7.02 -6.38 4.02
CA TRP A 103 6.56 -5.30 4.88
C TRP A 103 5.07 -5.04 4.61
N ALA A 104 4.47 -4.24 5.49
CA ALA A 104 3.23 -3.53 5.21
C ALA A 104 3.52 -2.04 5.02
N VAL A 105 2.74 -1.40 4.16
CA VAL A 105 2.58 0.05 4.19
C VAL A 105 1.13 0.32 4.60
N ASN A 106 0.96 1.05 5.69
CA ASN A 106 -0.35 1.44 6.18
C ASN A 106 -0.47 2.96 6.20
N GLU A 107 -1.62 3.44 5.71
CA GLU A 107 -2.03 4.82 5.87
C GLU A 107 -3.11 4.91 6.96
N GLN A 108 -2.87 5.76 7.96
CA GLN A 108 -3.88 6.31 8.87
C GLN A 108 -4.53 5.31 9.86
N CYS A 109 -3.89 4.20 10.23
CA CYS A 109 -4.53 3.26 11.16
C CYS A 109 -4.79 3.89 12.54
N VAL A 110 -3.98 4.85 13.00
CA VAL A 110 -4.24 5.53 14.28
C VAL A 110 -5.45 6.45 14.16
N GLN A 111 -5.58 7.16 13.05
CA GLN A 111 -6.75 7.99 12.79
C GLN A 111 -8.06 7.18 12.76
N TYR A 112 -8.04 5.98 12.18
CA TYR A 112 -9.23 5.15 12.01
C TYR A 112 -9.43 4.09 13.10
N GLY A 113 -8.45 3.90 14.00
CA GLY A 113 -8.51 2.88 15.04
C GLY A 113 -8.38 1.45 14.50
N GLU A 114 -7.49 1.27 13.52
CA GLU A 114 -7.35 0.03 12.74
C GLU A 114 -5.96 -0.62 12.87
N CYS A 115 -5.10 -0.13 13.78
CA CYS A 115 -3.71 -0.59 13.86
C CYS A 115 -3.57 -2.06 14.27
N ASP A 116 -4.50 -2.59 15.07
CA ASP A 116 -4.54 -4.02 15.43
C ASP A 116 -4.55 -4.95 14.19
N THR A 117 -5.12 -4.49 13.08
CA THR A 117 -5.16 -5.23 11.81
C THR A 117 -3.75 -5.54 11.29
N TRP A 118 -2.77 -4.68 11.60
CA TRP A 118 -1.42 -4.71 11.05
C TRP A 118 -0.38 -5.36 11.97
N GLN A 119 -0.72 -5.57 13.25
CA GLN A 119 0.11 -6.28 14.22
C GLN A 119 0.62 -7.66 13.75
N PRO A 120 -0.13 -8.45 12.95
CA PRO A 120 0.40 -9.72 12.43
C PRO A 120 1.73 -9.61 11.68
N PHE A 121 2.04 -8.48 11.03
CA PHE A 121 3.35 -8.25 10.41
C PHE A 121 4.45 -8.18 11.47
N VAL A 122 4.25 -7.38 12.51
CA VAL A 122 5.19 -7.23 13.63
C VAL A 122 5.39 -8.57 14.35
N GLU A 123 4.32 -9.34 14.54
CA GLU A 123 4.36 -10.65 15.21
C GLU A 123 5.24 -11.68 14.48
N VAL A 124 5.31 -11.60 13.14
CA VAL A 124 6.20 -12.45 12.32
C VAL A 124 7.56 -11.82 12.04
N GLY A 125 7.82 -10.62 12.59
CA GLY A 125 9.08 -9.91 12.50
C GLY A 125 9.25 -9.07 11.23
N GLU A 126 8.17 -8.82 10.48
CA GLU A 126 8.16 -7.95 9.31
C GLU A 126 7.75 -6.52 9.70
N PRO A 127 8.34 -5.48 9.11
CA PRO A 127 8.05 -4.10 9.48
C PRO A 127 6.68 -3.63 8.94
N VAL A 128 6.08 -2.70 9.68
CA VAL A 128 4.91 -1.93 9.23
C VAL A 128 5.36 -0.48 9.07
N ILE A 129 5.46 -0.02 7.83
CA ILE A 129 5.70 1.39 7.50
C ILE A 129 4.37 2.11 7.65
N HIS A 130 4.25 2.91 8.70
CA HIS A 130 2.99 3.53 9.11
C HIS A 130 3.01 5.03 8.83
N ILE A 131 2.04 5.49 8.05
CA ILE A 131 1.96 6.88 7.58
C ILE A 131 0.72 7.55 8.16
N GLU A 132 0.92 8.65 8.89
CA GLU A 132 -0.17 9.51 9.37
C GLU A 132 -0.15 10.87 8.68
N TYR A 133 -1.35 11.40 8.39
CA TYR A 133 -1.54 12.68 7.70
C TYR A 133 -2.22 13.71 8.62
N PRO A 134 -1.54 14.19 9.68
CA PRO A 134 -2.16 15.08 10.65
C PRO A 134 -2.54 16.43 10.05
N ASP A 135 -3.67 16.97 10.49
CA ASP A 135 -4.07 18.34 10.21
C ASP A 135 -2.96 19.33 10.61
N GLY A 136 -2.66 20.26 9.70
CA GLY A 136 -1.64 21.29 9.91
C GLY A 136 -0.25 20.92 9.42
N ALA A 137 -0.01 19.70 8.91
CA ALA A 137 1.23 19.36 8.19
C ALA A 137 1.55 20.43 7.12
N PRO A 138 2.81 20.89 7.02
CA PRO A 138 4.01 20.41 7.71
C PRO A 138 4.25 21.03 9.11
N ASN A 139 3.35 21.90 9.59
CA ASN A 139 3.45 22.57 10.90
C ASN A 139 2.53 21.89 11.93
N VAL A 140 2.81 20.63 12.24
CA VAL A 140 2.01 19.82 13.15
C VAL A 140 2.21 20.30 14.59
N ALA A 141 1.12 20.38 15.36
CA ALA A 141 1.22 20.71 16.78
C ALA A 141 1.89 19.57 17.55
N ALA A 142 2.83 19.88 18.46
CA ALA A 142 3.55 18.87 19.25
C ALA A 142 2.61 17.86 19.95
N GLN A 143 1.48 18.33 20.47
CA GLN A 143 0.46 17.48 21.10
C GLN A 143 -0.14 16.44 20.14
N LYS A 144 -0.25 16.78 18.85
CA LYS A 144 -0.75 15.87 17.82
C LYS A 144 0.32 14.85 17.45
N VAL A 145 1.59 15.27 17.35
CA VAL A 145 2.74 14.36 17.19
C VAL A 145 2.78 13.36 18.36
N ASP A 146 2.73 13.84 19.60
CA ASP A 146 2.72 13.00 20.81
C ASP A 146 1.56 12.00 20.80
N SER A 147 0.37 12.41 20.34
CA SER A 147 -0.80 11.52 20.27
C SER A 147 -0.69 10.43 19.20
N ILE A 148 0.04 10.67 18.11
CA ILE A 148 0.27 9.70 17.05
C ILE A 148 1.40 8.76 17.47
N CYS A 149 2.54 9.33 17.84
CA CYS A 149 3.75 8.57 18.20
C CYS A 149 3.63 7.81 19.53
N GLY A 150 2.78 8.29 20.44
CA GLY A 150 2.50 7.61 21.71
C GLY A 150 1.32 6.63 21.65
N ASN A 151 0.81 6.28 20.46
CA ASN A 151 -0.34 5.38 20.35
C ASN A 151 0.10 3.92 20.56
N ASP A 152 -0.45 3.27 21.59
CA ASP A 152 -0.12 1.89 21.96
C ASP A 152 -0.52 0.86 20.88
N ASP A 153 -1.55 1.13 20.07
CA ASP A 153 -2.05 0.22 19.04
C ASP A 153 -1.10 0.16 17.82
N ALA A 154 -0.32 1.24 17.60
CA ALA A 154 0.72 1.32 16.56
C ALA A 154 2.11 0.89 17.06
N LYS A 155 2.17 0.25 18.23
CA LYS A 155 3.44 -0.17 18.82
C LYS A 155 4.18 -1.15 17.91
N GLY A 156 5.45 -0.85 17.65
CA GLY A 156 6.32 -1.65 16.78
C GLY A 156 6.25 -1.27 15.30
N PHE A 157 5.47 -0.24 14.95
CA PHE A 157 5.42 0.28 13.58
C PHE A 157 6.49 1.36 13.40
N GLU A 158 7.01 1.48 12.18
CA GLU A 158 7.92 2.54 11.77
C GLU A 158 7.06 3.75 11.34
N THR A 159 6.85 4.72 12.22
CA THR A 159 5.84 5.76 12.01
C THR A 159 6.44 7.04 11.44
N VAL A 160 5.81 7.55 10.37
CA VAL A 160 6.12 8.84 9.76
C VAL A 160 4.87 9.70 9.58
N LEU A 161 5.02 10.99 9.86
CA LEU A 161 4.02 12.00 9.59
C LEU A 161 4.33 12.66 8.25
N LYS A 162 3.32 12.78 7.39
CA LYS A 162 3.45 13.30 6.04
C LYS A 162 2.34 14.29 5.71
N GLU A 163 2.55 15.11 4.67
CA GLU A 163 1.45 15.74 3.95
C GLU A 163 0.79 14.69 3.04
N MET A 164 -0.52 14.82 2.81
CA MET A 164 -1.28 13.94 1.90
C MET A 164 -0.75 13.99 0.45
N SER A 165 -0.01 15.04 0.08
CA SER A 165 0.67 15.15 -1.21
C SER A 165 1.89 14.22 -1.33
N LEU A 166 2.36 13.64 -0.22
CA LEU A 166 3.58 12.84 -0.13
C LEU A 166 4.81 13.53 -0.72
N ASP A 167 4.96 14.83 -0.45
CA ASP A 167 6.11 15.61 -0.87
C ASP A 167 7.35 15.37 0.01
N ASP A 168 8.32 16.27 -0.01
CA ASP A 168 9.61 16.08 0.66
C ASP A 168 9.51 16.11 2.19
N TRP A 169 8.49 16.75 2.79
CA TRP A 169 8.43 16.93 4.25
C TRP A 169 8.13 15.61 4.96
N VAL A 170 8.89 15.29 6.00
CA VAL A 170 8.67 14.13 6.85
C VAL A 170 9.03 14.48 8.30
N GLU A 171 8.19 14.04 9.24
CA GLU A 171 8.46 14.09 10.67
C GLU A 171 8.33 12.66 11.22
N GLY A 172 9.41 12.11 11.76
CA GLY A 172 9.40 10.79 12.40
C GLY A 172 9.08 10.89 13.89
N CYS A 173 8.72 9.76 14.50
CA CYS A 173 8.49 9.72 15.94
C CYS A 173 9.82 9.81 16.73
N PRO A 174 9.87 10.52 17.87
CA PRO A 174 11.13 10.81 18.58
C PRO A 174 11.89 9.59 19.13
N ASP A 175 11.22 8.44 19.29
CA ASP A 175 11.72 7.25 19.97
C ASP A 175 11.67 5.97 19.09
N ASP A 176 11.46 6.12 17.77
CA ASP A 176 11.53 5.02 16.79
C ASP A 176 12.99 4.65 16.42
#